data_AF-A0A919W363-F1
#
_entry.id   AF-A0A919W363-F1
#
_cell.length_a   1.000
_cell.length_b   1.000
_cell.length_c   1.000
_cell.angle_alpha   90.00
_cell.angle_beta   90.00
_cell.angle_gamma   90.00
#
_symmetry.space_group_name_H-M   'P 1'
#
loop_
_entity.id
_entity.type
_entity.pdbx_description
1 polymer ?
#
loop_
_entity_poly.entity_id
_entity_poly.type
_entity_poly.pdbx_seq_one_letter_code
_entity_poly.pdbx_strand_id
1 'polypeptide(L)' 'MREPRAGMVYATPDSLPASYVMTELIAGAKAGRVVYLAEQGDLVAAVVPLEVAEAGLAALGRVDQR' A
#
# COMPACT_ATOMS: atom_id res chain seq x y z
N MET A 1 -16.31 -16.50 -3.93
CA MET A 1 -15.06 -16.94 -4.60
C MET A 1 -15.47 -17.85 -5.75
N ARG A 2 -14.99 -17.60 -6.99
CA ARG A 2 -15.33 -18.41 -8.17
C ARG A 2 -14.28 -19.51 -8.30
N GLU A 3 -14.69 -20.77 -8.46
CA GLU A 3 -13.74 -21.90 -8.52
C GLU A 3 -12.79 -21.79 -9.73
N PRO A 4 -11.49 -22.13 -9.54
CA PRO A 4 -10.53 -22.11 -10.62
C PRO A 4 -10.84 -23.19 -11.68
N ARG A 5 -10.86 -22.79 -12.95
CA ARG A 5 -11.11 -23.67 -14.09
C ARG A 5 -9.79 -24.14 -14.69
N ALA A 6 -9.72 -25.44 -15.03
CA ALA A 6 -8.57 -26.02 -15.69
C ALA A 6 -8.25 -25.29 -16.99
N GLY A 7 -6.99 -24.87 -17.16
CA GLY A 7 -6.50 -24.16 -18.35
C GLY A 7 -6.60 -22.63 -18.30
N MET A 8 -7.16 -22.03 -17.24
CA MET A 8 -7.09 -20.58 -17.04
C MET A 8 -5.87 -20.17 -16.21
N VAL A 9 -5.09 -19.22 -16.73
CA VAL A 9 -4.03 -18.55 -15.97
C VAL A 9 -4.69 -17.43 -15.17
N TYR A 10 -4.70 -17.60 -13.85
CA TYR A 10 -5.16 -16.57 -12.92
C TYR A 10 -4.03 -15.59 -12.67
N ALA A 11 -4.34 -14.30 -12.66
CA ALA A 11 -3.36 -13.29 -12.26
C ALA A 11 -2.94 -13.56 -10.81
N THR A 12 -1.67 -13.90 -10.61
CA THR A 12 -1.04 -13.87 -9.29
C THR A 12 -0.78 -12.40 -8.90
N PRO A 13 -0.70 -12.05 -7.61
CA PRO A 13 -0.39 -10.68 -7.18
C PRO A 13 0.83 -10.08 -7.87
N ASP A 14 1.85 -10.90 -8.16
CA ASP A 14 3.09 -10.52 -8.85
C ASP A 14 2.90 -10.26 -10.36
N SER A 15 1.78 -10.71 -10.93
CA SER A 15 1.42 -10.51 -12.34
C SER A 15 0.50 -9.31 -12.57
N LEU A 16 0.09 -8.63 -11.49
CA LEU A 16 -0.73 -7.43 -11.60
C LEU A 16 0.14 -6.26 -12.05
N PRO A 17 -0.32 -5.44 -13.03
CA PRO A 17 0.36 -4.20 -13.37
C PRO A 17 0.51 -3.33 -12.12
N ALA A 18 1.67 -2.69 -11.94
CA ALA A 18 1.94 -1.80 -10.81
C ALA A 18 0.86 -0.70 -10.64
N SER A 19 0.21 -0.28 -11.73
CA SER A 19 -0.92 0.65 -11.72
C SER A 19 -2.15 0.15 -10.95
N TYR A 20 -2.38 -1.17 -10.93
CA TYR A 20 -3.50 -1.77 -10.19
C TYR A 20 -3.21 -1.79 -8.68
N VAL A 21 -1.97 -2.12 -8.31
CA VAL A 21 -1.49 -2.07 -6.92
C VAL A 21 -1.57 -0.64 -6.38
N MET A 22 -1.18 0.35 -7.18
CA MET A 22 -1.22 1.76 -6.78
C MET A 22 -2.65 2.25 -6.52
N THR A 23 -3.64 1.74 -7.27
CA THR A 23 -5.05 2.09 -7.06
C THR A 23 -5.56 1.55 -5.71
N GLU A 24 -5.25 0.29 -5.39
CA GLU A 24 -5.60 -0.32 -4.10
C GLU A 24 -4.90 0.36 -2.91
N LEU A 25 -3.62 0.73 -3.07
CA LEU A 25 -2.87 1.48 -2.05
C LEU A 25 -3.54 2.82 -1.73
N ILE A 26 -3.92 3.59 -2.77
CA ILE A 26 -4.59 4.88 -2.60
C ILE A 26 -5.99 4.70 -1.99
N ALA A 27 -6.75 3.70 -2.44
CA ALA A 27 -8.07 3.41 -1.89
C ALA A 27 -7.99 2.99 -0.41
N GLY A 28 -7.01 2.16 -0.04
CA GLY A 28 -6.74 1.77 1.33
C GLY A 28 -6.40 2.95 2.23
N ALA A 29 -5.49 3.83 1.79
CA ALA A 29 -5.13 5.04 2.52
C ALA A 29 -6.33 5.98 2.71
N LYS A 30 -7.15 6.19 1.68
CA LYS A 30 -8.39 6.98 1.77
C LYS A 30 -9.41 6.37 2.74
N ALA A 31 -9.40 5.05 2.91
CA ALA A 31 -10.25 4.35 3.87
C ALA A 31 -9.66 4.33 5.29
N GLY A 32 -8.59 5.10 5.56
CA GLY A 32 -7.94 5.18 6.87
C GLY A 32 -7.04 3.99 7.19
N ARG A 33 -6.73 3.13 6.22
CA ARG A 33 -5.89 1.94 6.43
C ARG A 33 -4.42 2.30 6.18
N VAL A 34 -3.55 1.71 7.00
CA VAL A 34 -2.11 1.71 6.77
C VAL A 34 -1.78 0.50 5.90
N VAL A 35 -1.09 0.73 4.79
CA VAL A 35 -0.59 -0.36 3.93
C VAL A 35 0.92 -0.38 3.96
N TYR A 36 1.49 -1.50 4.38
CA TYR A 36 2.93 -1.69 4.44
C TYR A 36 3.46 -2.23 3.11
N LEU A 37 4.60 -1.69 2.69
CA LEU A 37 5.36 -2.13 1.53
C LEU A 37 6.61 -2.84 2.02
N ALA A 38 6.81 -4.05 1.52
CA ALA A 38 7.97 -4.86 1.82
C ALA A 38 8.74 -5.20 0.53
N GLU A 39 10.06 -5.24 0.63
CA GLU A 39 10.95 -5.72 -0.42
C GLU A 39 11.71 -6.92 0.12
N GLN A 40 11.64 -8.07 -0.57
CA GLN A 40 12.30 -9.32 -0.15
C GLN A 40 11.97 -9.80 1.29
N GLY A 41 10.81 -9.38 1.83
CA GLY A 41 10.37 -9.72 3.18
C GLY A 41 10.70 -8.66 4.23
N ASP A 42 11.50 -7.65 3.90
CA ASP A 42 11.83 -6.54 4.78
C ASP A 42 10.88 -5.37 4.56
N LEU A 43 10.37 -4.79 5.64
CA LEU A 43 9.51 -3.60 5.58
C LEU A 43 10.34 -2.37 5.17
N VAL A 44 10.01 -1.80 4.01
CA VAL A 44 10.76 -0.67 3.43
C VAL A 44 9.99 0.64 3.46
N ALA A 45 8.66 0.60 3.37
CA ALA A 45 7.82 1.80 3.36
C ALA A 45 6.39 1.50 3.87
N ALA A 46 5.62 2.56 4.13
CA ALA A 46 4.21 2.47 4.42
C ALA A 46 3.45 3.60 3.73
N VAL A 47 2.26 3.29 3.23
CA VAL A 47 1.29 4.26 2.75
C VAL A 47 0.27 4.46 3.87
N VAL A 48 0.14 5.70 4.33
CA VAL A 48 -0.72 6.09 5.46
C VAL A 48 -1.59 7.28 5.06
N PRO A 49 -2.71 7.53 5.78
CA PRO A 49 -3.44 8.79 5.67
C PRO A 49 -2.53 9.99 5.96
N LEU A 50 -2.79 11.12 5.31
CA LEU A 50 -1.94 12.31 5.41
C LEU A 50 -1.83 12.80 6.86
N GLU A 51 -2.95 12.84 7.58
CA GLU A 51 -3.02 13.26 8.97
C GLU A 51 -2.17 12.37 9.90
N VAL A 52 -2.04 11.08 9.58
CA VAL A 52 -1.19 10.14 10.31
C VAL A 52 0.28 10.39 10.02
N ALA A 53 0.62 10.66 8.75
CA ALA A 53 1.99 11.03 8.37
C ALA A 53 2.43 12.33 9.05
N GLU A 54 1.59 13.36 9.03
CA GLU A 54 1.87 14.67 9.64
C GLU A 54 2.04 14.53 11.16
N ALA A 55 1.16 13.80 11.84
CA ALA A 55 1.28 13.55 13.28
C ALA A 55 2.57 12.77 13.62
N GLY A 56 2.92 11.77 12.82
CA GLY A 56 4.15 11.00 12.99
C GLY A 56 5.42 11.86 12.79
N LEU A 57 5.44 12.69 11.74
CA LEU A 57 6.55 13.62 11.48
C LEU A 57 6.70 14.64 12.61
N ALA A 58 5.59 15.19 13.10
CA ALA A 58 5.59 16.11 14.23
C ALA A 58 6.13 15.44 15.51
N ALA A 59 5.72 14.21 15.79
CA ALA A 59 6.23 13.43 16.94
C ALA A 59 7.74 13.13 16.84
N LEU A 60 8.27 13.00 15.63
CA LEU A 60 9.71 12.81 15.38
C LEU A 60 10.51 14.12 15.39
N GLY A 61 9.88 15.24 15.76
CA GLY A 61 10.52 16.56 15.78
C GLY A 61 10.84 17.09 14.37
N ARG A 62 10.24 16.50 13.34
CA ARG A 62 10.35 16.94 11.94
C ARG A 62 9.12 17.76 11.59
N VAL A 63 8.99 18.91 12.24
CA VAL A 63 7.93 19.89 11.94
C VAL A 63 8.48 20.86 10.89
N ASP A 64 7.88 20.77 9.69
CA ASP A 64 7.86 21.69 8.54
C ASP A 64 9.14 22.47 8.14
N GLN A 65 9.59 22.19 6.91
CA GLN A 65 10.08 23.23 5.99
C GLN A 65 8.93 23.55 5.01
N ARG A 66 8.02 24.43 5.41
CA ARG A 66 7.09 25.12 4.51
C ARG A 66 7.30 26.62 4.64
#